data_AF-A0A9D7D2Q7-F1
#
_entry.id   AF-A0A9D7D2Q7-F1
#
_cell.length_a   1.000
_cell.length_b   1.000
_cell.length_c   1.000
_cell.angle_alpha   90.00
_cell.angle_beta   90.00
_cell.angle_gamma   90.00
#
_symmetry.space_group_name_H-M   'P 1'
#
loop_
_entity.id
_entity.type
_entity.pdbx_description
1 polymer ?
#
loop_
_entity_poly.entity_id
_entity_poly.type
_entity_poly.pdbx_seq_one_letter_code
_entity_poly.pdbx_strand_id
1 'polypeptide(L)'
;MRTLIRGALIGLALGAAALSACQRQAPTSEEGETSPSNAEREAQIAAETLAALGGPANAEQRAAYEGEFQAVGGIDALGNAEGAWELTLLNDYAQFTRPGLGEDGGIPENRDYRAGGMRVVAGPLTITISQQACSSSGVELPYTAHVLFEGVAYQGCARRGVIEGERPTWASVLPELMPAINTCAERASSTPIRVTFASPLDEGEVLVRVREANGSRRECIVTGGAVSIYEPLSDDDRRNGEGEPEFQPGTSRPSARNCRTVEAAVDRNGAQLGWLIRKSC
;
A
#
# COMPACT_ATOMS: atom_id res chain seq x y z
N MET A 1 24.26 56.34 -54.62
CA MET A 1 25.71 56.53 -54.76
C MET A 1 26.39 55.16 -54.68
N ARG A 2 27.21 54.84 -55.69
CA ARG A 2 28.49 54.10 -55.62
C ARG A 2 28.50 52.66 -55.06
N THR A 3 28.58 51.63 -55.92
CA THR A 3 29.80 50.87 -56.38
C THR A 3 30.15 49.67 -55.46
N LEU A 4 30.67 48.49 -55.82
CA LEU A 4 31.17 47.81 -57.04
C LEU A 4 31.38 46.29 -56.71
N ILE A 5 31.08 45.41 -57.66
CA ILE A 5 31.92 44.33 -58.28
C ILE A 5 32.65 43.26 -57.43
N ARG A 6 32.40 41.97 -57.76
CA ARG A 6 33.32 40.88 -58.26
C ARG A 6 32.72 39.53 -57.84
N GLY A 7 32.70 38.45 -58.62
CA GLY A 7 33.29 38.14 -59.92
C GLY A 7 32.81 36.75 -60.37
N ALA A 8 32.92 36.50 -61.67
CA ALA A 8 32.57 35.25 -62.34
C ALA A 8 33.75 34.26 -62.38
N LEU A 9 33.46 32.97 -62.52
CA LEU A 9 34.23 31.89 -63.20
C LEU A 9 33.39 30.60 -63.07
N ILE A 10 32.57 30.24 -64.07
CA ILE A 10 32.86 29.35 -65.22
C ILE A 10 33.58 28.04 -64.83
N GLY A 11 32.81 26.95 -64.90
CA GLY A 11 33.30 25.56 -64.92
C GLY A 11 32.23 24.67 -65.55
N LEU A 12 32.32 24.48 -66.86
CA LEU A 12 31.49 23.61 -67.70
C LEU A 12 32.14 22.22 -67.75
N ALA A 13 31.39 21.15 -67.46
CA ALA A 13 31.71 19.81 -67.94
C ALA A 13 30.44 18.98 -68.09
N LEU A 14 30.19 18.53 -69.31
CA LEU A 14 29.11 17.67 -69.76
C LEU A 14 29.23 16.25 -69.20
N GLY A 15 28.08 15.60 -68.95
CA GLY A 15 27.99 14.16 -68.73
C GLY A 15 26.54 13.69 -68.85
N ALA A 16 26.27 12.92 -69.90
CA ALA A 16 24.95 12.57 -70.41
C ALA A 16 24.26 11.39 -69.70
N ALA A 17 22.98 11.22 -70.07
CA ALA A 17 22.22 9.98 -70.20
C ALA A 17 21.48 9.43 -68.95
N ALA A 18 20.17 9.69 -68.97
CA ALA A 18 19.04 8.75 -68.83
C ALA A 18 19.18 7.53 -67.90
N LEU A 19 18.20 7.37 -67.00
CA LEU A 19 17.27 6.23 -66.95
C LEU A 19 16.18 6.46 -65.88
N SER A 20 14.98 6.00 -66.19
CA SER A 20 13.73 6.10 -65.44
C SER A 20 13.78 5.60 -63.98
N ALA A 21 13.19 6.36 -63.06
CA ALA A 21 12.38 5.81 -61.96
C ALA A 21 11.51 6.91 -61.33
N CYS A 22 10.20 6.82 -61.51
CA CYS A 22 9.22 7.47 -60.65
C CYS A 22 9.29 6.79 -59.27
N GLN A 23 10.17 7.23 -58.37
CA GLN A 23 10.02 6.92 -56.96
C GLN A 23 8.98 7.89 -56.39
N ARG A 24 7.74 7.39 -56.31
CA ARG A 24 6.73 7.93 -55.40
C ARG A 24 7.39 8.06 -54.04
N GLN A 25 7.47 9.29 -53.51
CA GLN A 25 7.61 9.51 -52.08
C GLN A 25 6.49 8.69 -51.43
N ALA A 26 6.85 7.57 -50.80
CA ALA A 26 5.97 6.94 -49.85
C ALA A 26 5.77 7.98 -48.73
N PRO A 27 4.53 8.28 -48.33
CA PRO A 27 4.34 8.93 -47.04
C PRO A 27 4.97 8.00 -46.02
N THR A 28 5.95 8.51 -45.27
CA THR A 28 6.34 7.95 -43.99
C THR A 28 5.08 7.88 -43.14
N SER A 29 4.48 6.69 -43.09
CA SER A 29 3.57 6.32 -42.02
C SER A 29 4.40 6.34 -40.74
N GLU A 30 4.45 7.49 -40.08
CA GLU A 30 4.66 7.55 -38.64
C GLU A 30 3.38 7.04 -37.97
N GLU A 31 3.15 5.73 -38.06
CA GLU A 31 2.40 5.01 -37.03
C GLU A 31 3.46 4.34 -36.16
N GLY A 32 4.03 5.13 -35.26
CA GLY A 32 4.64 4.56 -34.08
C GLY A 32 3.49 3.98 -33.26
N GLU A 33 3.34 2.67 -33.26
CA GLU A 33 2.63 1.95 -32.21
C GLU A 33 3.20 2.45 -30.88
N THR A 34 2.48 3.35 -30.22
CA THR A 34 2.81 3.76 -28.86
C THR A 34 2.70 2.52 -28.00
N SER A 35 3.84 2.01 -27.53
CA SER A 35 3.87 1.01 -26.47
C SER A 35 2.95 1.45 -25.33
N PRO A 36 2.05 0.59 -24.84
CA PRO A 36 1.07 0.98 -23.84
C PRO A 36 1.78 1.56 -22.61
N SER A 37 1.23 2.65 -22.07
CA SER A 37 1.69 3.26 -20.82
C SER A 37 1.57 2.27 -19.66
N ASN A 38 2.27 2.54 -18.56
CA ASN A 38 2.18 1.67 -17.37
C ASN A 38 0.75 1.56 -16.84
N ALA A 39 0.01 2.67 -16.83
CA ALA A 39 -1.39 2.70 -16.42
C ALA A 39 -2.30 1.85 -17.34
N GLU A 40 -2.07 1.87 -18.67
CA GLU A 40 -2.83 1.03 -19.60
C GLU A 40 -2.49 -0.45 -19.43
N ARG A 41 -1.22 -0.78 -19.17
CA ARG A 41 -0.79 -2.15 -18.90
C ARG A 41 -1.39 -2.68 -17.60
N GLU A 42 -1.41 -1.87 -16.56
CA GLU A 42 -2.04 -2.19 -15.28
C GLU A 42 -3.55 -2.43 -15.43
N ALA A 43 -4.24 -1.53 -16.13
CA ALA A 43 -5.66 -1.68 -16.41
C ALA A 43 -5.96 -2.97 -17.19
N GLN A 44 -5.11 -3.33 -18.15
CA GLN A 44 -5.24 -4.57 -18.90
C GLN A 44 -5.05 -5.81 -18.01
N ILE A 45 -3.99 -5.87 -17.21
CA ILE A 45 -3.73 -6.98 -16.28
C ILE A 45 -4.88 -7.13 -15.28
N ALA A 46 -5.36 -6.01 -14.73
CA ALA A 46 -6.49 -6.00 -13.80
C ALA A 46 -7.78 -6.50 -14.47
N ALA A 47 -8.04 -6.11 -15.72
CA ALA A 47 -9.20 -6.56 -16.48
C ALA A 47 -9.13 -8.05 -16.82
N GLU A 48 -7.97 -8.55 -17.25
CA GLU A 48 -7.74 -9.97 -17.55
C GLU A 48 -7.92 -10.83 -16.29
N THR A 49 -7.34 -10.39 -15.17
CA THR A 49 -7.46 -11.07 -13.87
C THR A 49 -8.92 -11.09 -13.40
N LEU A 50 -9.65 -9.98 -13.53
CA LEU A 50 -11.07 -9.90 -13.18
C LEU A 50 -11.94 -10.78 -14.09
N ALA A 51 -11.66 -10.82 -15.39
CA ALA A 51 -12.36 -11.66 -16.35
C ALA A 51 -12.16 -13.15 -16.03
N ALA A 52 -10.97 -13.54 -15.57
CA ALA A 52 -10.67 -14.90 -15.13
C ALA A 52 -11.50 -15.35 -13.91
N LEU A 53 -12.00 -14.41 -13.09
CA LEU A 53 -12.90 -14.72 -11.97
C LEU A 53 -14.34 -15.04 -12.41
N GLY A 54 -14.69 -14.76 -13.67
CA GLY A 54 -16.00 -15.03 -14.24
C GLY A 54 -17.09 -14.00 -13.90
N GLY A 55 -18.35 -14.43 -14.01
CA GLY A 55 -19.52 -13.58 -13.81
C GLY A 55 -19.75 -13.19 -12.34
N PRO A 56 -20.80 -12.40 -12.04
CA PRO A 56 -21.16 -12.00 -10.68
C PRO A 56 -21.37 -13.22 -9.77
N ALA A 57 -20.91 -13.12 -8.51
CA ALA A 57 -21.10 -14.17 -7.52
C ALA A 57 -22.57 -14.30 -7.08
N ASN A 58 -23.02 -15.54 -6.83
CA ASN A 58 -24.23 -15.79 -6.05
C ASN A 58 -23.96 -15.64 -4.54
N ALA A 59 -25.00 -15.79 -3.70
CA ALA A 59 -24.87 -15.59 -2.25
C ALA A 59 -23.88 -16.55 -1.57
N GLU A 60 -23.83 -17.81 -2.00
CA GLU A 60 -22.91 -18.82 -1.46
C GLU A 60 -21.46 -18.53 -1.85
N GLN A 61 -21.22 -18.21 -3.12
CA GLN A 61 -19.91 -17.81 -3.63
C GLN A 61 -19.42 -16.54 -2.93
N ARG A 62 -20.29 -15.56 -2.74
CA ARG A 62 -19.96 -14.34 -2.02
C ARG A 62 -19.54 -14.63 -0.57
N ALA A 63 -20.24 -15.50 0.14
CA ALA A 63 -19.91 -15.88 1.52
C ALA A 63 -18.51 -16.52 1.66
N ALA A 64 -18.00 -17.16 0.59
CA ALA A 64 -16.64 -17.71 0.56
C ALA A 64 -15.55 -16.63 0.53
N TYR A 65 -15.89 -15.41 0.13
CA TYR A 65 -14.99 -14.26 -0.02
C TYR A 65 -15.33 -13.11 0.94
N GLU A 66 -16.34 -13.26 1.79
CA GLU A 66 -16.63 -12.27 2.83
C GLU A 66 -15.64 -12.35 3.99
N GLY A 67 -15.28 -11.19 4.53
CA GLY A 67 -14.35 -11.04 5.64
C GLY A 67 -12.90 -10.77 5.22
N GLU A 68 -12.01 -11.02 6.17
CA GLU A 68 -10.61 -10.65 6.07
C GLU A 68 -9.79 -11.74 5.38
N PHE A 69 -8.68 -11.34 4.77
CA PHE A 69 -7.74 -12.25 4.14
C PHE A 69 -6.31 -11.88 4.52
N GLN A 70 -5.47 -12.89 4.62
CA GLN A 70 -4.03 -12.72 4.67
C GLN A 70 -3.40 -13.52 3.53
N ALA A 71 -2.42 -12.93 2.87
CA ALA A 71 -1.66 -13.60 1.82
C ALA A 71 -0.17 -13.37 1.96
N VAL A 72 0.60 -14.33 1.47
CA VAL A 72 2.06 -14.26 1.42
C VAL A 72 2.54 -14.87 0.10
N GLY A 73 3.65 -14.37 -0.43
CA GLY A 73 4.27 -14.93 -1.63
C GLY A 73 5.76 -14.63 -1.68
N GLY A 74 6.45 -15.25 -2.64
CA GLY A 74 7.89 -15.04 -2.85
C GLY A 74 8.81 -15.67 -1.79
N ILE A 75 8.29 -16.56 -0.93
CA ILE A 75 9.10 -17.39 -0.03
C ILE A 75 9.27 -18.76 -0.70
N ASP A 76 10.49 -19.08 -1.12
CA ASP A 76 10.79 -20.39 -1.71
C ASP A 76 10.94 -21.49 -0.64
N ALA A 77 11.01 -22.75 -1.07
CA ALA A 77 11.17 -23.90 -0.17
C ALA A 77 12.53 -23.92 0.59
N LEU A 78 13.48 -23.06 0.20
CA LEU A 78 14.79 -22.91 0.80
C LEU A 78 14.85 -21.71 1.77
N GLY A 79 13.76 -20.96 1.92
CA GLY A 79 13.67 -19.79 2.79
C GLY A 79 14.29 -18.52 2.19
N ASN A 80 14.58 -18.49 0.89
CA ASN A 80 15.00 -17.26 0.24
C ASN A 80 13.80 -16.30 0.13
N ALA A 81 14.03 -15.05 0.55
CA ALA A 81 13.03 -13.99 0.62
C ALA A 81 13.20 -12.93 -0.48
N GLU A 82 13.95 -13.23 -1.56
CA GLU A 82 14.05 -12.34 -2.71
C GLU A 82 12.67 -12.25 -3.40
N GLY A 83 11.99 -11.12 -3.19
CA GLY A 83 10.61 -10.93 -3.66
C GLY A 83 9.55 -11.46 -2.69
N ALA A 84 9.92 -11.76 -1.43
CA ALA A 84 8.95 -12.04 -0.39
C ALA A 84 7.99 -10.85 -0.22
N TRP A 85 6.73 -11.13 0.03
CA TRP A 85 5.76 -10.09 0.29
C TRP A 85 4.63 -10.63 1.17
N GLU A 86 3.97 -9.71 1.85
CA GLU A 86 2.83 -9.98 2.69
C GLU A 86 1.69 -9.04 2.35
N LEU A 87 0.47 -9.55 2.40
CA LEU A 87 -0.75 -8.79 2.26
C LEU A 87 -1.67 -9.10 3.45
N THR A 88 -2.17 -8.06 4.07
CA THR A 88 -3.30 -8.13 4.99
C THR A 88 -4.45 -7.32 4.41
N LEU A 89 -5.55 -8.00 4.08
CA LEU A 89 -6.77 -7.39 3.58
C LEU A 89 -7.84 -7.45 4.66
N LEU A 90 -7.97 -6.36 5.41
CA LEU A 90 -9.03 -6.14 6.39
C LEU A 90 -10.28 -5.57 5.71
N ASN A 91 -11.35 -5.41 6.48
CA ASN A 91 -12.58 -4.80 5.95
C ASN A 91 -12.41 -3.30 5.64
N ASP A 92 -11.47 -2.64 6.31
CA ASP A 92 -11.28 -1.20 6.36
C ASP A 92 -9.87 -0.74 5.96
N TYR A 93 -8.92 -1.67 5.87
CA TYR A 93 -7.55 -1.40 5.45
C TYR A 93 -6.97 -2.56 4.66
N ALA A 94 -6.22 -2.25 3.61
CA ALA A 94 -5.32 -3.21 2.99
C ALA A 94 -3.88 -2.74 3.23
N GLN A 95 -3.04 -3.66 3.68
CA GLN A 95 -1.62 -3.45 3.89
C GLN A 95 -0.85 -4.44 3.03
N PHE A 96 0.10 -3.94 2.25
CA PHE A 96 1.03 -4.71 1.44
C PHE A 96 2.46 -4.33 1.82
N THR A 97 3.28 -5.33 2.10
CA THR A 97 4.67 -5.14 2.52
C THR A 97 5.58 -6.02 1.70
N ARG A 98 6.74 -5.51 1.26
CA ARG A 98 7.80 -6.30 0.65
C ARG A 98 9.18 -5.80 1.10
N PRO A 99 10.21 -6.65 1.24
CA PRO A 99 11.55 -6.19 1.58
C PRO A 99 12.06 -5.11 0.61
N GLY A 100 12.56 -4.01 1.17
CA GLY A 100 13.15 -2.89 0.41
C GLY A 100 12.16 -1.90 -0.19
N LEU A 101 10.86 -2.16 -0.11
CA LEU A 101 9.79 -1.18 -0.27
C LEU A 101 9.19 -0.97 1.13
N GLY A 102 8.57 0.18 1.39
CA GLY A 102 7.92 0.42 2.68
C GLY A 102 6.68 -0.46 2.89
N GLU A 103 5.87 -0.05 3.84
CA GLU A 103 4.49 -0.52 3.93
C GLU A 103 3.62 0.35 3.02
N ASP A 104 2.97 -0.26 2.04
CA ASP A 104 2.01 0.40 1.15
C ASP A 104 0.61 -0.09 1.45
N GLY A 105 -0.38 0.77 1.29
CA GLY A 105 -1.73 0.41 1.69
C GLY A 105 -2.76 1.48 1.39
N GLY A 106 -4.00 1.16 1.74
CA GLY A 106 -5.10 2.09 1.54
C GLY A 106 -6.41 1.55 2.08
N ILE A 107 -7.41 2.42 2.09
CA ILE A 107 -8.79 2.05 2.43
C ILE A 107 -9.34 1.23 1.25
N PRO A 108 -9.81 -0.02 1.48
CA PRO A 108 -10.40 -0.82 0.43
C PRO A 108 -11.71 -0.21 -0.06
N GLU A 109 -11.86 -0.11 -1.37
CA GLU A 109 -13.12 0.20 -2.03
C GLU A 109 -14.11 -0.98 -1.92
N ASN A 110 -15.26 -0.84 -2.60
CA ASN A 110 -16.24 -1.91 -2.69
C ASN A 110 -15.63 -3.18 -3.30
N ARG A 111 -15.80 -4.29 -2.60
CA ARG A 111 -15.37 -5.62 -3.06
C ARG A 111 -16.25 -6.09 -4.22
N ASP A 112 -15.64 -6.35 -5.38
CA ASP A 112 -16.28 -6.92 -6.55
C ASP A 112 -16.24 -8.46 -6.45
N TYR A 113 -17.36 -9.05 -6.06
CA TYR A 113 -17.51 -10.49 -5.88
C TYR A 113 -17.90 -11.18 -7.18
N ARG A 114 -17.06 -12.14 -7.58
CA ARG A 114 -17.21 -12.93 -8.80
C ARG A 114 -17.30 -14.42 -8.49
N ALA A 115 -17.77 -15.19 -9.46
CA ALA A 115 -18.01 -16.63 -9.31
C ALA A 115 -16.77 -17.42 -8.82
N GLY A 116 -15.58 -17.00 -9.25
CA GLY A 116 -14.29 -17.64 -8.92
C GLY A 116 -13.38 -16.83 -7.99
N GLY A 117 -13.84 -15.70 -7.45
CA GLY A 117 -13.00 -14.86 -6.62
C GLY A 117 -13.60 -13.53 -6.19
N MET A 118 -12.76 -12.68 -5.63
CA MET A 118 -13.06 -11.29 -5.34
C MET A 118 -11.94 -10.39 -5.85
N ARG A 119 -12.29 -9.19 -6.27
CA ARG A 119 -11.35 -8.10 -6.51
C ARG A 119 -11.65 -6.94 -5.57
N VAL A 120 -10.61 -6.29 -5.08
CA VAL A 120 -10.70 -5.05 -4.31
C VAL A 120 -9.56 -4.11 -4.68
N VAL A 121 -9.85 -2.82 -4.76
CA VAL A 121 -8.85 -1.76 -4.96
C VAL A 121 -8.66 -1.05 -3.63
N ALA A 122 -7.42 -0.77 -3.24
CA ALA A 122 -7.09 -0.08 -1.99
C ALA A 122 -5.87 0.82 -2.21
N GLY A 123 -6.10 2.11 -2.47
CA GLY A 123 -5.04 3.04 -2.87
C GLY A 123 -4.29 2.54 -4.12
N PRO A 124 -2.96 2.33 -4.08
CA PRO A 124 -2.18 1.82 -5.21
C PRO A 124 -2.32 0.30 -5.45
N LEU A 125 -3.05 -0.41 -4.58
CA LEU A 125 -3.17 -1.87 -4.64
C LEU A 125 -4.42 -2.29 -5.41
N THR A 126 -4.25 -3.18 -6.39
CA THR A 126 -5.34 -4.01 -6.90
C THR A 126 -5.14 -5.44 -6.42
N ILE A 127 -6.03 -5.90 -5.55
CA ILE A 127 -5.96 -7.21 -4.89
C ILE A 127 -7.03 -8.11 -5.48
N THR A 128 -6.64 -9.31 -5.88
CA THR A 128 -7.55 -10.37 -6.32
C THR A 128 -7.32 -11.63 -5.50
N ILE A 129 -8.38 -12.18 -4.92
CA ILE A 129 -8.34 -13.46 -4.22
C ILE A 129 -9.21 -14.47 -4.99
N SER A 130 -8.65 -15.62 -5.35
CA SER A 130 -9.38 -16.71 -6.01
C SER A 130 -9.38 -17.96 -5.13
N GLN A 131 -10.44 -18.76 -5.21
CA GLN A 131 -10.52 -20.04 -4.47
C GLN A 131 -9.81 -21.13 -5.27
N GLN A 132 -8.49 -21.08 -5.22
CA GLN A 132 -7.62 -22.05 -5.86
C GLN A 132 -6.58 -22.48 -4.83
N ALA A 133 -6.47 -23.79 -4.63
CA ALA A 133 -5.48 -24.37 -3.72
C ALA A 133 -4.09 -23.92 -4.13
N CYS A 134 -3.33 -23.42 -3.16
CA CYS A 134 -2.01 -22.85 -3.34
C CYS A 134 -1.07 -23.45 -2.31
N SER A 135 0.12 -23.86 -2.73
CA SER A 135 1.13 -24.42 -1.83
C SER A 135 2.30 -23.45 -1.69
N SER A 136 2.62 -23.08 -0.45
CA SER A 136 3.79 -22.26 -0.12
C SER A 136 4.50 -22.87 1.09
N SER A 137 5.81 -23.07 0.96
CA SER A 137 6.67 -23.63 2.01
C SER A 137 6.15 -24.93 2.66
N GLY A 138 5.47 -25.78 1.88
CA GLY A 138 4.92 -27.07 2.34
C GLY A 138 3.56 -26.99 3.05
N VAL A 139 2.94 -25.81 3.10
CA VAL A 139 1.59 -25.60 3.61
C VAL A 139 0.65 -25.36 2.43
N GLU A 140 -0.43 -26.14 2.35
CA GLU A 140 -1.50 -25.92 1.38
C GLU A 140 -2.54 -24.97 1.96
N LEU A 141 -2.77 -23.86 1.27
CA LEU A 141 -3.75 -22.84 1.60
C LEU A 141 -4.89 -22.85 0.56
N PRO A 142 -6.14 -22.54 0.98
CA PRO A 142 -7.31 -22.72 0.12
C PRO A 142 -7.52 -21.65 -0.96
N TYR A 143 -6.73 -20.57 -0.94
CA TYR A 143 -6.87 -19.47 -1.87
C TYR A 143 -5.52 -19.07 -2.48
N THR A 144 -5.61 -18.44 -3.64
CA THR A 144 -4.49 -17.74 -4.29
C THR A 144 -4.76 -16.24 -4.23
N ALA A 145 -3.72 -15.44 -4.02
CA ALA A 145 -3.76 -13.99 -4.08
C ALA A 145 -2.90 -13.47 -5.23
N HIS A 146 -3.45 -12.50 -5.95
CA HIS A 146 -2.76 -11.68 -6.92
C HIS A 146 -2.83 -10.23 -6.46
N VAL A 147 -1.68 -9.59 -6.25
CA VAL A 147 -1.59 -8.17 -5.90
C VAL A 147 -0.88 -7.45 -7.02
N LEU A 148 -1.51 -6.43 -7.59
CA LEU A 148 -0.89 -5.53 -8.55
C LEU A 148 -0.57 -4.22 -7.81
N PHE A 149 0.69 -3.84 -7.82
CA PHE A 149 1.20 -2.62 -7.19
C PHE A 149 2.22 -1.97 -8.12
N GLU A 150 2.00 -0.70 -8.48
CA GLU A 150 2.87 0.08 -9.39
C GLU A 150 3.28 -0.68 -10.67
N GLY A 151 2.35 -1.46 -11.24
CA GLY A 151 2.57 -2.20 -12.48
C GLY A 151 3.28 -3.54 -12.32
N VAL A 152 3.61 -3.93 -11.09
CA VAL A 152 4.21 -5.22 -10.76
C VAL A 152 3.16 -6.14 -10.17
N ALA A 153 3.01 -7.32 -10.77
CA ALA A 153 2.11 -8.35 -10.30
C ALA A 153 2.84 -9.31 -9.35
N TYR A 154 2.25 -9.52 -8.18
CA TYR A 154 2.69 -10.43 -7.13
C TYR A 154 1.68 -11.55 -7.00
N GLN A 155 2.16 -12.79 -7.00
CA GLN A 155 1.32 -13.98 -6.82
C GLN A 155 1.76 -14.75 -5.57
N GLY A 156 0.79 -15.26 -4.82
CA GLY A 156 1.02 -15.91 -3.54
C GLY A 156 -0.20 -16.68 -3.05
N CYS A 157 -0.07 -17.28 -1.88
CA CYS A 157 -1.13 -18.07 -1.27
C CYS A 157 -1.87 -17.24 -0.23
N ALA A 158 -3.19 -17.38 -0.19
CA ALA A 158 -4.07 -16.66 0.70
C ALA A 158 -4.89 -17.59 1.58
N ARG A 159 -5.36 -17.05 2.70
CA ARG A 159 -6.32 -17.70 3.58
C ARG A 159 -7.31 -16.70 4.13
N ARG A 160 -8.47 -17.21 4.53
CA ARG A 160 -9.47 -16.44 5.26
C ARG A 160 -9.03 -16.16 6.68
N GLY A 161 -9.43 -14.98 7.15
CA GLY A 161 -9.04 -14.45 8.44
C GLY A 161 -7.56 -14.08 8.50
N VAL A 162 -7.23 -13.28 9.49
CA VAL A 162 -5.84 -13.01 9.89
C VAL A 162 -5.54 -13.91 11.08
N ILE A 163 -4.43 -14.67 11.08
CA ILE A 163 -4.07 -15.43 12.29
C ILE A 163 -3.67 -14.38 13.33
N GLU A 164 -4.31 -14.42 14.50
CA GLU A 164 -3.85 -13.73 15.71
C GLU A 164 -2.54 -14.37 16.20
N GLY A 165 -1.47 -14.07 15.48
CA GLY A 165 -0.08 -14.13 15.90
C GLY A 165 0.50 -12.78 15.49
N GLU A 166 1.12 -12.09 16.45
CA GLU A 166 1.60 -10.69 16.39
C GLU A 166 1.21 -9.90 15.13
N ARG A 167 -0.04 -9.43 15.09
CA ARG A 167 -0.58 -8.56 14.04
C ARG A 167 0.40 -7.39 13.79
N PRO A 168 0.87 -7.15 12.55
CA PRO A 168 1.33 -5.82 12.20
C PRO A 168 0.12 -4.90 12.33
N THR A 169 0.16 -4.09 13.36
CA THR A 169 -0.74 -2.95 13.57
C THR A 169 0.12 -1.72 13.37
N TRP A 170 -0.42 -0.51 13.41
CA TRP A 170 0.43 0.68 13.43
C TRP A 170 1.54 0.64 14.51
N ALA A 171 1.39 -0.20 15.55
CA ALA A 171 2.43 -0.45 16.54
C ALA A 171 3.63 -1.29 16.06
N SER A 172 3.58 -1.99 14.92
CA SER A 172 4.76 -2.68 14.36
C SER A 172 5.82 -1.68 13.86
N VAL A 173 5.38 -0.54 13.35
CA VAL A 173 6.23 0.59 12.92
C VAL A 173 6.36 1.66 14.00
N LEU A 174 6.07 1.31 15.26
CA LEU A 174 6.09 2.26 16.38
C LEU A 174 7.38 3.10 16.46
N PRO A 175 8.60 2.54 16.30
CA PRO A 175 9.83 3.34 16.34
C PRO A 175 9.85 4.49 15.32
N GLU A 176 9.24 4.31 14.15
CA GLU A 176 9.17 5.33 13.08
C GLU A 176 8.13 6.40 13.40
N LEU A 177 7.06 6.03 14.12
CA LEU A 177 6.00 6.93 14.56
C LEU A 177 6.33 7.69 15.86
N MET A 178 7.32 7.23 16.62
CA MET A 178 7.69 7.81 17.93
C MET A 178 7.95 9.32 17.90
N PRO A 179 8.64 9.91 16.90
CA PRO A 179 8.84 11.35 16.85
C PRO A 179 7.52 12.13 16.86
N ALA A 180 6.57 11.76 16.00
CA ALA A 180 5.26 12.39 15.95
C ALA A 180 4.42 12.12 17.20
N ILE A 181 4.46 10.89 17.73
CA ILE A 181 3.77 10.54 18.98
C ILE A 181 4.27 11.41 20.15
N ASN A 182 5.58 11.62 20.27
CA ASN A 182 6.17 12.47 21.30
C ASN A 182 5.71 13.93 21.13
N THR A 183 5.74 14.46 19.91
CA THR A 183 5.25 15.81 19.61
C THR A 183 3.76 15.98 19.98
N CYS A 184 2.92 14.98 19.70
CA CYS A 184 1.51 14.99 20.09
C CYS A 184 1.30 14.84 21.60
N ALA A 185 2.13 14.06 22.28
CA ALA A 185 2.08 13.87 23.72
C ALA A 185 2.38 15.17 24.49
N GLU A 186 3.27 16.01 23.98
CA GLU A 186 3.59 17.32 24.55
C GLU A 186 2.41 18.31 24.53
N ARG A 187 1.42 18.12 23.64
CA ARG A 187 0.22 18.95 23.57
C ARG A 187 -0.90 18.50 24.52
N ALA A 188 -0.81 17.29 25.07
CA ALA A 188 -1.87 16.72 25.89
C ALA A 188 -2.10 17.52 27.17
N SER A 189 -3.36 17.79 27.48
CA SER A 189 -3.73 18.52 28.70
C SER A 189 -3.77 17.64 29.95
N SER A 190 -3.89 16.31 29.76
CA SER A 190 -4.05 15.32 30.81
C SER A 190 -3.28 14.03 30.47
N THR A 191 -2.33 13.69 31.34
CA THR A 191 -1.43 12.53 31.20
C THR A 191 -1.76 11.42 32.21
N PRO A 192 -1.41 10.15 31.95
CA PRO A 192 -0.78 9.65 30.72
C PRO A 192 -1.75 9.61 29.54
N ILE A 193 -1.23 9.78 28.33
CA ILE A 193 -2.01 9.56 27.11
C ILE A 193 -2.04 8.08 26.72
N ARG A 194 -3.02 7.72 25.91
CA ARG A 194 -3.10 6.48 25.13
C ARG A 194 -3.12 6.87 23.67
N VAL A 195 -2.15 6.42 22.89
CA VAL A 195 -2.29 6.45 21.43
C VAL A 195 -3.20 5.30 21.05
N THR A 196 -4.33 5.61 20.41
CA THR A 196 -5.34 4.63 19.97
C THR A 196 -5.20 4.28 18.50
N PHE A 197 -4.54 5.14 17.71
CA PHE A 197 -4.20 4.93 16.32
C PHE A 197 -3.06 5.86 15.92
N ALA A 198 -2.18 5.42 15.03
CA ALA A 198 -1.26 6.32 14.35
C ALA A 198 -0.99 5.81 12.92
N SER A 199 -0.72 6.70 11.98
CA SER A 199 -0.34 6.32 10.62
C SER A 199 0.47 7.42 9.96
N PRO A 200 1.41 7.08 9.07
CA PRO A 200 1.86 8.06 8.09
C PRO A 200 0.66 8.50 7.22
N LEU A 201 0.73 9.73 6.75
CA LEU A 201 -0.13 10.31 5.72
C LEU A 201 0.77 10.72 4.54
N ASP A 202 0.16 11.28 3.49
CA ASP A 202 0.89 11.84 2.37
C ASP A 202 1.83 12.98 2.81
N GLU A 203 2.82 13.31 1.97
CA GLU A 203 3.71 14.47 2.15
C GLU A 203 4.54 14.46 3.45
N GLY A 204 4.72 13.29 4.07
CA GLY A 204 5.50 13.14 5.30
C GLY A 204 4.76 13.60 6.56
N GLU A 205 3.44 13.73 6.49
CA GLU A 205 2.59 13.97 7.63
C GLU A 205 2.38 12.69 8.44
N VAL A 206 2.13 12.83 9.75
CA VAL A 206 1.78 11.70 10.61
C VAL A 206 0.54 12.05 11.41
N LEU A 207 -0.46 11.19 11.28
CA LEU A 207 -1.68 11.23 12.07
C LEU A 207 -1.49 10.42 13.35
N VAL A 208 -1.88 10.99 14.49
CA VAL A 208 -1.90 10.33 15.79
C VAL A 208 -3.24 10.64 16.46
N ARG A 209 -4.03 9.60 16.76
CA ARG A 209 -5.21 9.71 17.61
C ARG A 209 -4.84 9.35 19.04
N VAL A 210 -5.15 10.26 19.96
CA VAL A 210 -4.83 10.10 21.38
C VAL A 210 -6.10 10.16 22.23
N ARG A 211 -6.10 9.38 23.30
CA ARG A 211 -7.03 9.49 24.42
C ARG A 211 -6.26 9.89 25.67
N GLU A 212 -6.60 11.03 26.23
CA GLU A 212 -6.00 11.55 27.45
C GLU A 212 -6.58 10.86 28.71
N ALA A 213 -5.94 11.06 29.87
CA ALA A 213 -6.37 10.41 31.11
C ALA A 213 -7.75 10.87 31.60
N ASN A 214 -8.18 12.09 31.23
CA ASN A 214 -9.54 12.60 31.46
C ASN A 214 -10.59 12.01 30.51
N GLY A 215 -10.21 11.08 29.62
CA GLY A 215 -11.08 10.45 28.64
C GLY A 215 -11.26 11.25 27.34
N SER A 216 -10.80 12.50 27.28
CA SER A 216 -10.89 13.31 26.06
C SER A 216 -10.07 12.69 24.93
N ARG A 217 -10.62 12.74 23.72
CA ARG A 217 -10.00 12.21 22.51
C ARG A 217 -9.57 13.35 21.62
N ARG A 218 -8.39 13.21 21.02
CA ARG A 218 -7.81 14.21 20.11
C ARG A 218 -7.29 13.55 18.86
N GLU A 219 -7.46 14.24 17.74
CA GLU A 219 -6.72 13.99 16.52
C GLU A 219 -5.56 14.98 16.44
N CYS A 220 -4.35 14.46 16.29
CA CYS A 220 -3.12 15.22 16.17
C CYS A 220 -2.48 14.91 14.83
N ILE A 221 -2.18 15.92 14.02
CA ILE A 221 -1.39 15.75 12.80
C ILE A 221 -0.07 16.49 13.00
N VAL A 222 1.03 15.82 12.66
CA VAL A 222 2.39 16.33 12.73
C VAL A 222 2.95 16.46 11.32
N THR A 223 3.38 17.67 10.98
CA THR A 223 3.98 18.01 9.68
C THR A 223 5.33 18.66 9.94
N GLY A 224 6.41 18.15 9.34
CA GLY A 224 7.77 18.69 9.55
C GLY A 224 8.24 18.68 11.01
N GLY A 225 7.73 17.74 11.83
CA GLY A 225 8.07 17.62 13.25
C GLY A 225 7.29 18.54 14.20
N ALA A 226 6.37 19.35 13.69
CA ALA A 226 5.51 20.22 14.50
C ALA A 226 4.04 19.82 14.36
N VAL A 227 3.26 20.05 15.42
CA VAL A 227 1.79 19.83 15.37
C VAL A 227 1.16 20.87 14.45
N SER A 228 0.55 20.40 13.36
CA SER A 228 -0.25 21.20 12.42
C SER A 228 -1.72 21.22 12.83
N ILE A 229 -2.26 20.10 13.31
CA ILE A 229 -3.66 19.96 13.77
C ILE A 229 -3.68 19.32 15.17
N TYR A 230 -4.54 19.84 16.06
CA TYR A 230 -4.81 19.24 17.38
C TYR A 230 -6.25 19.49 17.81
N GLU A 231 -7.16 18.61 17.37
CA GLU A 231 -8.60 18.85 17.46
C GLU A 231 -9.32 17.83 18.33
N PRO A 232 -10.41 18.20 19.01
CA PRO A 232 -11.25 17.25 19.73
C PRO A 232 -11.91 16.26 18.77
N LEU A 233 -11.91 14.98 19.14
CA LEU A 233 -12.71 13.93 18.50
C LEU A 233 -13.97 13.67 19.32
N SER A 234 -15.10 13.48 18.64
CA SER A 234 -16.33 13.00 19.29
C SER A 234 -16.20 11.54 19.68
N ASP A 235 -17.04 11.06 20.60
CA ASP A 235 -17.04 9.64 21.00
C ASP A 235 -17.49 8.71 19.87
N ASP A 236 -18.30 9.23 18.93
CA ASP A 236 -18.80 8.49 17.77
C ASP A 236 -17.79 8.44 16.60
N ASP A 237 -16.83 9.38 16.54
CA ASP A 237 -15.75 9.34 15.56
C ASP A 237 -14.69 8.32 15.99
N ARG A 238 -14.89 7.07 15.58
CA ARG A 238 -13.94 5.98 15.80
C ARG A 238 -13.58 5.37 14.46
N ARG A 239 -12.29 5.17 14.23
CA ARG A 239 -11.83 4.36 13.10
C ARG A 239 -12.02 2.88 13.42
N ASN A 240 -12.29 2.10 12.39
CA ASN A 240 -12.27 0.65 12.52
C ASN A 240 -10.85 0.22 12.96
N GLY A 241 -10.76 -0.75 13.88
CA GLY A 241 -9.48 -1.15 14.50
C GLY A 241 -8.87 -0.18 15.52
N GLU A 242 -9.45 1.02 15.72
CA GLU A 242 -8.92 2.01 16.67
C GLU A 242 -8.96 1.47 18.13
N GLY A 243 -7.82 1.57 18.81
CA GLY A 243 -7.65 1.15 20.20
C GLY A 243 -7.22 -0.31 20.38
N GLU A 244 -6.87 -1.02 19.32
CA GLU A 244 -6.28 -2.37 19.41
C GLU A 244 -5.06 -2.53 18.48
N PRO A 245 -3.82 -2.39 18.98
CA PRO A 245 -3.46 -2.08 20.36
C PRO A 245 -3.63 -0.59 20.72
N GLU A 246 -3.67 -0.30 22.02
CA GLU A 246 -3.34 1.04 22.54
C GLU A 246 -1.86 1.08 22.94
N PHE A 247 -1.23 2.24 22.81
CA PHE A 247 0.13 2.47 23.29
C PHE A 247 0.15 3.55 24.38
N GLN A 248 0.83 3.27 25.49
CA GLN A 248 1.20 4.29 26.46
C GLN A 248 2.69 4.62 26.31
N PRO A 249 3.07 5.84 25.85
CA PRO A 249 4.46 6.26 25.84
C PRO A 249 5.01 6.41 27.27
N GLY A 250 6.31 6.14 27.42
CA GLY A 250 7.04 6.34 28.67
C GLY A 250 7.12 5.11 29.60
N THR A 251 7.74 5.29 30.75
CA THR A 251 8.22 4.17 31.59
C THR A 251 7.17 3.58 32.53
N SER A 252 6.14 4.35 32.88
CA SER A 252 5.11 3.90 33.83
C SER A 252 4.34 2.71 33.25
N ARG A 253 4.29 1.56 33.94
CA ARG A 253 3.55 0.40 33.43
C ARG A 253 2.04 0.55 33.69
N PRO A 254 1.17 0.47 32.66
CA PRO A 254 -0.27 0.48 32.87
C PRO A 254 -0.75 -0.84 33.50
N SER A 255 -1.88 -0.80 34.19
CA SER A 255 -2.44 -1.99 34.84
C SER A 255 -3.02 -2.98 33.83
N ALA A 256 -2.60 -4.25 33.88
CA ALA A 256 -3.17 -5.36 33.12
C ALA A 256 -4.48 -5.88 33.76
N ARG A 257 -5.49 -5.01 33.90
CA ARG A 257 -6.82 -5.34 34.45
C ARG A 257 -7.88 -5.18 33.37
N ASN A 258 -9.08 -5.72 33.61
CA ASN A 258 -10.24 -5.61 32.72
C ASN A 258 -9.96 -6.20 31.32
N CYS A 259 -9.54 -7.47 31.28
CA CYS A 259 -9.27 -8.16 30.01
C CYS A 259 -8.21 -7.49 29.14
N ARG A 260 -7.14 -6.97 29.77
CA ARG A 260 -6.03 -6.34 29.04
C ARG A 260 -4.71 -7.06 29.29
N THR A 261 -3.97 -7.37 28.24
CA THR A 261 -2.54 -7.70 28.31
C THR A 261 -1.70 -6.43 28.14
N VAL A 262 -0.55 -6.39 28.81
CA VAL A 262 0.37 -5.25 28.80
C VAL A 262 1.79 -5.75 28.53
N GLU A 263 2.31 -5.38 27.37
CA GLU A 263 3.61 -5.79 26.82
C GLU A 263 4.52 -4.57 26.69
N ALA A 264 5.82 -4.73 26.91
CA ALA A 264 6.77 -3.64 26.71
C ALA A 264 6.95 -3.40 25.21
N ALA A 265 6.83 -2.14 24.79
CA ALA A 265 7.19 -1.74 23.44
C ALA A 265 8.65 -1.32 23.43
N VAL A 266 9.46 -1.93 22.56
CA VAL A 266 10.90 -1.68 22.47
C VAL A 266 11.31 -1.25 21.06
N ASP A 267 12.37 -0.47 20.96
CA ASP A 267 12.98 -0.11 19.67
C ASP A 267 13.89 -1.23 19.13
N ARG A 268 14.51 -0.98 17.97
CA ARG A 268 15.44 -1.92 17.32
C ARG A 268 16.69 -2.23 18.16
N ASN A 269 17.02 -1.39 19.14
CA ASN A 269 18.17 -1.56 20.05
C ASN A 269 17.76 -2.18 21.40
N GLY A 270 16.48 -2.53 21.58
CA GLY A 270 15.93 -3.02 22.84
C GLY A 270 15.65 -1.92 23.88
N ALA A 271 15.74 -0.64 23.51
CA ALA A 271 15.38 0.45 24.39
C ALA A 271 13.85 0.54 24.53
N GLN A 272 13.36 0.71 25.75
CA GLN A 272 11.92 0.76 26.00
C GLN A 272 11.32 2.09 25.54
N LEU A 273 10.34 2.00 24.64
CA LEU A 273 9.55 3.12 24.13
C LEU A 273 8.31 3.38 24.99
N GLY A 274 7.71 2.31 25.50
CA GLY A 274 6.51 2.39 26.33
C GLY A 274 5.86 1.04 26.53
N TRP A 275 4.52 1.01 26.48
CA TRP A 275 3.71 -0.18 26.75
C TRP A 275 2.59 -0.34 25.73
N LEU A 276 2.53 -1.52 25.09
CA LEU A 276 1.39 -1.94 24.28
C LEU A 276 0.34 -2.58 25.18
N ILE A 277 -0.92 -2.22 24.92
CA ILE A 277 -2.09 -2.68 25.67
C ILE A 277 -3.06 -3.29 24.66
N ARG A 278 -3.38 -4.57 24.85
CA ARG A 278 -4.29 -5.32 23.95
C ARG A 278 -5.45 -5.88 24.74
N LYS A 279 -6.61 -6.06 24.11
CA LYS A 279 -7.67 -6.91 24.66
C LYS A 279 -7.20 -8.36 24.70
N SER A 280 -7.50 -9.03 25.80
CA SER A 280 -7.25 -10.45 26.03
C SER A 280 -8.54 -11.24 26.33
N CYS A 281 -9.63 -10.50 26.49
CA CYS A 281 -11.04 -10.87 26.48
C CYS A 281 -11.84 -9.56 26.26
#